data_AF-A0A7C1B084-F1
#
_entry.id   AF-A0A7C1B084-F1
#
_cell.length_a   1.000
_cell.length_b   1.000
_cell.length_c   1.000
_cell.angle_alpha   90.00
_cell.angle_beta   90.00
_cell.angle_gamma   90.00
#
_symmetry.space_group_name_H-M   'P 1'
#
loop_
_entity.id
_entity.type
_entity.pdbx_description
1 polymer ?
#
loop_
_entity_poly.entity_id
_entity_poly.type
_entity_poly.pdbx_seq_one_letter_code
_entity_poly.pdbx_strand_id
1 'polypeptide(L)'
;TTLILAGIIVSTFLSAGISLLKSLHEESVSAIVFWIMGSLSGKGWNHCLVMLPYFVVCSIIVFFYSRELDLLALGDVHAHHLGVSVGRVRIILLSTASLVTAAAVSLTGIIGFVGLVVPHIVRFMVGPRHHKLLFYSFFAGAVLLVGADTVARTILGQGQELPVGVVTALIGGPFFCVILFTRKKQMGISS
;
A
#
# COMPACT_ATOMS: atom_id res chain seq x y z
N THR A 1 -8.89 -3.96 18.12
CA THR A 1 -9.54 -5.04 17.35
C THR A 1 -10.79 -4.56 16.63
N THR A 2 -11.62 -3.71 17.24
CA THR A 2 -12.80 -3.06 16.60
C THR A 2 -12.52 -2.46 15.23
N LEU A 3 -11.38 -1.76 15.06
CA LEU A 3 -11.00 -1.14 13.79
C LEU A 3 -10.79 -2.16 12.65
N ILE A 4 -10.18 -3.32 12.95
CA ILE A 4 -9.91 -4.35 11.95
C ILE A 4 -11.23 -4.99 11.49
N LEU A 5 -12.09 -5.33 12.44
CA LEU A 5 -13.40 -5.92 12.14
C LEU A 5 -14.28 -4.95 11.35
N ALA A 6 -14.32 -3.67 11.74
CA ALA A 6 -15.04 -2.64 11.01
C ALA A 6 -14.53 -2.50 9.56
N GLY A 7 -13.21 -2.52 9.36
CA GLY A 7 -12.61 -2.47 8.02
C GLY A 7 -13.02 -3.67 7.15
N ILE A 8 -13.04 -4.89 7.71
CA ILE A 8 -13.49 -6.09 6.99
C ILE A 8 -14.96 -5.96 6.58
N ILE A 9 -15.83 -5.51 7.49
CA ILE A 9 -17.27 -5.33 7.22
C ILE A 9 -17.49 -4.31 6.09
N VAL A 10 -16.81 -3.17 6.14
CA VAL A 10 -16.94 -2.14 5.10
C VAL A 10 -16.41 -2.65 3.76
N SER A 11 -15.27 -3.36 3.76
CA SER A 11 -14.68 -3.92 2.53
C SER A 11 -15.59 -4.95 1.86
N THR A 12 -16.22 -5.84 2.63
CA THR A 12 -17.12 -6.87 2.06
C THR A 12 -18.41 -6.24 1.54
N PHE A 13 -18.96 -5.26 2.25
CA PHE A 13 -20.14 -4.50 1.81
C PHE A 13 -19.88 -3.77 0.47
N LEU A 14 -18.77 -3.04 0.36
CA LEU A 14 -18.40 -2.36 -0.89
C LEU A 14 -18.10 -3.34 -2.02
N SER A 15 -17.47 -4.48 -1.72
CA SER A 15 -17.22 -5.54 -2.70
C SER A 15 -18.51 -6.12 -3.27
N ALA A 16 -19.54 -6.30 -2.42
CA ALA A 16 -20.86 -6.72 -2.88
C ALA A 16 -21.51 -5.68 -3.80
N GLY A 17 -21.35 -4.38 -3.50
CA GLY A 17 -21.80 -3.29 -4.37
C GLY A 17 -21.11 -3.31 -5.76
N ILE A 18 -19.80 -3.54 -5.80
CA ILE A 18 -19.06 -3.70 -7.06
C ILE A 18 -19.59 -4.91 -7.85
N SER A 19 -19.85 -6.03 -7.19
CA SER A 19 -20.42 -7.23 -7.83
C SER A 19 -21.83 -6.98 -8.37
N LEU A 20 -22.66 -6.23 -7.66
CA LEU A 20 -23.98 -5.83 -8.15
C LEU A 20 -23.87 -4.94 -9.40
N LEU A 21 -22.98 -3.95 -9.40
CA LEU A 21 -22.76 -3.09 -10.58
C LEU A 21 -22.30 -3.89 -11.81
N LYS A 22 -21.41 -4.86 -11.61
CA LYS A 22 -21.00 -5.80 -12.67
C LYS A 22 -22.18 -6.59 -13.22
N SER A 23 -23.05 -7.08 -12.33
CA SER A 23 -24.24 -7.85 -12.73
C SER A 23 -25.27 -7.02 -13.49
N LEU A 24 -25.34 -5.71 -13.25
CA LEU A 24 -26.30 -4.82 -13.92
C LEU A 24 -25.78 -4.29 -15.26
N HIS A 25 -24.46 -4.24 -15.47
CA HIS A 25 -23.83 -3.63 -16.65
C HIS A 25 -22.80 -4.58 -17.28
N GLU A 26 -23.28 -5.61 -17.99
CA GLU A 26 -22.44 -6.65 -18.61
C GLU A 26 -21.38 -6.09 -19.58
N GLU A 27 -21.73 -5.08 -20.38
CA GLU A 27 -20.80 -4.45 -21.34
C GLU A 27 -19.61 -3.74 -20.66
N SER A 28 -19.79 -3.26 -19.43
CA SER A 28 -18.76 -2.51 -18.69
C SER A 28 -17.90 -3.39 -17.78
N VAL A 29 -18.18 -4.70 -17.68
CA VAL A 29 -17.48 -5.61 -16.77
C VAL A 29 -15.97 -5.64 -17.05
N SER A 30 -15.57 -5.70 -18.32
CA SER A 30 -14.16 -5.69 -18.72
C SER A 30 -13.45 -4.44 -18.22
N ALA A 31 -14.05 -3.25 -18.40
CA ALA A 31 -13.48 -1.99 -17.92
C ALA A 31 -13.32 -1.95 -16.40
N ILE A 32 -14.34 -2.43 -15.66
CA ILE A 32 -14.28 -2.53 -14.19
C ILE A 32 -13.15 -3.48 -13.76
N VAL A 33 -13.04 -4.65 -14.40
CA VAL A 33 -12.00 -5.63 -14.09
C VAL A 33 -10.61 -5.06 -14.37
N PHE A 34 -10.40 -4.41 -15.52
CA PHE A 34 -9.13 -3.77 -15.85
C PHE A 34 -8.76 -2.65 -14.87
N TRP A 35 -9.74 -1.84 -14.44
CA TRP A 35 -9.49 -0.78 -13.46
C TRP A 35 -9.09 -1.35 -12.09
N ILE A 36 -9.75 -2.44 -11.66
CA ILE A 36 -9.43 -3.14 -10.41
C ILE A 36 -8.02 -3.74 -10.46
N MET A 37 -7.54 -4.20 -11.60
CA MET A 37 -6.18 -4.77 -11.74
C MET A 37 -5.05 -3.74 -11.62
N GLY A 38 -5.37 -2.45 -11.77
CA GLY A 38 -4.43 -1.34 -11.62
C GLY A 38 -3.45 -1.18 -12.80
N SER A 39 -3.37 0.02 -13.36
CA SER A 39 -2.50 0.35 -14.47
C SER A 39 -2.00 1.80 -14.40
N LEU A 40 -0.74 2.00 -14.80
CA LEU A 40 -0.13 3.31 -15.00
C LEU A 40 -0.20 3.75 -16.48
N SER A 41 -0.84 2.96 -17.34
CA SER A 41 -0.99 3.29 -18.75
C SER A 41 -1.86 4.53 -18.96
N GLY A 42 -1.48 5.35 -19.95
CA GLY A 42 -2.19 6.59 -20.29
C GLY A 42 -2.10 7.71 -19.24
N LYS A 43 -1.26 7.60 -18.21
CA LYS A 43 -1.10 8.65 -17.18
C LYS A 43 -0.07 9.69 -17.59
N GLY A 44 -0.55 10.86 -17.99
CA GLY A 44 0.26 12.04 -18.28
C GLY A 44 0.44 12.99 -17.08
N TRP A 45 1.16 14.09 -17.33
CA TRP A 45 1.53 15.13 -16.34
C TRP A 45 0.36 15.74 -15.56
N ASN A 46 -0.82 15.88 -16.18
CA ASN A 46 -2.01 16.42 -15.49
C ASN A 46 -2.41 15.56 -14.28
N HIS A 47 -2.32 14.23 -14.39
CA HIS A 47 -2.61 13.33 -13.28
C HIS A 47 -1.59 13.48 -12.15
N CYS A 48 -0.31 13.67 -12.50
CA CYS A 48 0.75 13.93 -11.53
C CYS A 48 0.51 15.24 -10.77
N LEU A 49 0.14 16.32 -11.48
CA LEU A 49 -0.17 17.62 -10.87
C LEU A 49 -1.35 17.55 -9.91
N VAL A 50 -2.38 16.77 -10.25
CA VAL A 50 -3.53 16.54 -9.36
C VAL A 50 -3.13 15.76 -8.11
N MET A 51 -2.24 14.76 -8.23
CA MET A 51 -1.78 13.93 -7.11
C MET A 51 -0.79 14.66 -6.19
N LEU A 52 0.03 15.56 -6.75
CA LEU A 52 1.12 16.25 -6.07
C LEU A 52 0.71 16.95 -4.75
N PRO A 53 -0.36 17.77 -4.68
CA PRO A 53 -0.74 18.41 -3.42
C PRO A 53 -1.12 17.40 -2.34
N TYR A 54 -1.88 16.34 -2.68
CA TYR A 54 -2.21 15.28 -1.74
C TYR A 54 -0.96 14.57 -1.24
N PHE A 55 -0.05 14.24 -2.15
CA PHE A 55 1.21 13.58 -1.81
C PHE A 55 2.08 14.44 -0.89
N VAL A 56 2.27 15.72 -1.21
CA VAL A 56 3.11 16.64 -0.42
C VAL A 56 2.53 16.84 0.98
N VAL A 57 1.23 17.17 1.09
CA VAL A 57 0.58 17.39 2.38
C VAL A 57 0.63 16.12 3.25
N CYS A 58 0.29 14.97 2.68
CA CYS A 58 0.30 13.71 3.43
C CYS A 58 1.71 13.30 3.86
N SER A 59 2.71 13.46 2.98
CA SER A 59 4.10 13.17 3.30
C SER A 59 4.59 14.04 4.45
N ILE A 60 4.34 15.36 4.40
CA ILE A 60 4.71 16.29 5.46
C ILE A 60 4.11 15.84 6.80
N ILE A 61 2.80 15.55 6.84
CA ILE A 61 2.13 15.08 8.06
C ILE A 61 2.79 13.81 8.59
N VAL A 62 2.99 12.79 7.75
CA VAL A 62 3.59 11.51 8.18
C VAL A 62 5.03 11.68 8.68
N PHE A 63 5.83 12.54 8.04
CA PHE A 63 7.19 12.84 8.49
C PHE A 63 7.21 13.57 9.84
N PHE A 64 6.30 14.52 10.07
CA PHE A 64 6.16 15.19 11.36
C PHE A 64 5.83 14.20 12.49
N TYR A 65 4.96 13.23 12.24
CA TYR A 65 4.57 12.20 13.21
C TYR A 65 5.53 10.98 13.29
N SER A 66 6.71 11.07 12.67
CA SER A 66 7.66 9.94 12.62
C SER A 66 8.17 9.52 14.00
N ARG A 67 8.30 10.46 14.95
CA ARG A 67 8.71 10.16 16.33
C ARG A 67 7.59 9.47 17.10
N GLU A 68 6.36 9.93 16.92
CA GLU A 68 5.17 9.36 17.55
C GLU A 68 4.92 7.94 17.03
N LEU A 69 5.21 7.66 15.76
CA LEU A 69 5.22 6.31 15.21
C LEU A 69 6.22 5.39 15.93
N ASP A 70 7.43 5.88 16.22
CA ASP A 70 8.43 5.14 17.00
C ASP A 70 7.92 4.87 18.43
N LEU A 71 7.26 5.84 19.07
CA LEU A 71 6.71 5.69 20.41
C LEU A 71 5.52 4.72 20.45
N LEU A 72 4.63 4.78 19.46
CA LEU A 72 3.52 3.85 19.30
C LEU A 72 4.01 2.40 19.11
N ALA A 73 5.18 2.21 18.48
CA ALA A 73 5.78 0.88 18.33
C ALA A 73 6.26 0.26 19.66
N LEU A 74 6.49 1.06 20.71
CA LEU A 74 6.82 0.60 22.07
C LEU A 74 5.57 0.15 22.86
N GLY A 75 4.38 0.39 22.32
CA GLY A 75 3.10 0.05 22.91
C GLY A 75 2.33 1.27 23.45
N ASP A 76 1.00 1.14 23.45
CA ASP A 76 0.08 2.24 23.75
C ASP A 76 0.31 2.85 25.15
N VAL A 77 0.64 2.02 26.15
CA VAL A 77 0.89 2.47 27.54
C VAL A 77 2.17 3.31 27.61
N HIS A 78 3.29 2.85 27.04
CA HIS A 78 4.55 3.58 27.03
C HIS A 78 4.44 4.90 26.25
N ALA A 79 3.77 4.89 25.10
CA ALA A 79 3.53 6.09 24.32
C ALA A 79 2.73 7.13 25.11
N HIS A 80 1.69 6.71 25.84
CA HIS A 80 0.88 7.59 26.67
C HIS A 80 1.69 8.20 27.82
N HIS A 81 2.56 7.42 28.50
CA HIS A 81 3.44 7.93 29.55
C HIS A 81 4.47 8.95 29.03
N LEU A 82 4.84 8.87 27.76
CA LEU A 82 5.76 9.80 27.10
C LEU A 82 5.04 11.02 26.50
N GLY A 83 3.76 11.23 26.84
CA GLY A 83 2.97 12.41 26.46
C GLY A 83 2.29 12.31 25.09
N VAL A 84 2.31 11.15 24.44
CA VAL A 84 1.64 10.96 23.14
C VAL A 84 0.15 10.74 23.33
N SER A 85 -0.66 11.57 22.68
CA SER A 85 -2.11 11.36 22.59
C SER A 85 -2.45 10.25 21.57
N VAL A 86 -2.23 8.99 21.96
CA VAL A 86 -2.34 7.79 21.11
C VAL A 86 -3.58 7.79 20.21
N GLY A 87 -4.75 8.10 20.76
CA GLY A 87 -6.00 8.12 19.99
C GLY A 87 -6.02 9.17 18.88
N ARG A 88 -5.54 10.40 19.15
CA ARG A 88 -5.50 11.48 18.17
C ARG A 88 -4.47 11.19 17.07
N VAL A 89 -3.27 10.77 17.46
CA VAL A 89 -2.21 10.40 16.51
C VAL A 89 -2.66 9.27 15.59
N ARG A 90 -3.34 8.24 16.14
CA ARG A 90 -3.87 7.13 15.35
C ARG A 90 -4.90 7.60 14.34
N ILE A 91 -5.85 8.47 14.73
CA ILE A 91 -6.86 9.01 13.79
C ILE A 91 -6.18 9.82 12.69
N ILE A 92 -5.26 10.73 13.04
CA ILE A 92 -4.55 11.57 12.06
C ILE A 92 -3.81 10.70 11.05
N LEU A 93 -2.98 9.75 11.53
CA LEU A 93 -2.19 8.89 10.66
C LEU A 93 -3.06 7.97 9.79
N LEU A 94 -4.14 7.41 10.33
CA LEU A 94 -5.07 6.59 9.55
C LEU A 94 -5.80 7.41 8.48
N SER A 95 -6.24 8.63 8.81
CA SER A 95 -6.88 9.54 7.85
C SER A 95 -5.90 9.96 6.76
N THR A 96 -4.66 10.31 7.11
CA THR A 96 -3.62 10.69 6.14
C THR A 96 -3.24 9.53 5.23
N ALA A 97 -3.01 8.33 5.79
CA ALA A 97 -2.73 7.12 5.01
C ALA A 97 -3.89 6.75 4.08
N SER A 98 -5.14 6.88 4.55
CA SER A 98 -6.33 6.62 3.73
C SER A 98 -6.46 7.63 2.61
N LEU A 99 -6.22 8.93 2.87
CA LEU A 99 -6.30 9.99 1.88
C LEU A 99 -5.28 9.81 0.75
N VAL A 100 -4.01 9.58 1.08
CA VAL A 100 -2.96 9.37 0.06
C VAL A 100 -3.21 8.07 -0.73
N THR A 101 -3.68 7.02 -0.08
CA THR A 101 -4.02 5.75 -0.75
C THR A 101 -5.22 5.93 -1.68
N ALA A 102 -6.27 6.62 -1.25
CA ALA A 102 -7.45 6.90 -2.07
C ALA A 102 -7.09 7.75 -3.30
N ALA A 103 -6.23 8.76 -3.12
CA ALA A 103 -5.74 9.58 -4.24
C ALA A 103 -4.90 8.78 -5.23
N ALA A 104 -4.05 7.86 -4.75
CA ALA A 104 -3.28 6.97 -5.61
C ALA A 104 -4.21 6.01 -6.38
N VAL A 105 -5.10 5.30 -5.66
CA VAL A 105 -5.99 4.28 -6.24
C VAL A 105 -7.01 4.87 -7.22
N SER A 106 -7.52 6.08 -6.97
CA SER A 106 -8.47 6.73 -7.91
C SER A 106 -7.85 6.97 -9.29
N LEU A 107 -6.54 7.22 -9.33
CA LEU A 107 -5.78 7.42 -10.54
C LEU A 107 -5.32 6.07 -11.12
N THR A 108 -4.63 5.25 -10.34
CA THR A 108 -3.89 4.10 -10.87
C THR A 108 -4.66 2.79 -10.82
N GLY A 109 -5.85 2.76 -10.21
CA GLY A 109 -6.49 1.53 -9.80
C GLY A 109 -5.75 0.86 -8.62
N ILE A 110 -6.10 -0.38 -8.32
CA ILE A 110 -5.61 -1.07 -7.12
C ILE A 110 -4.23 -1.68 -7.39
N ILE A 111 -3.22 -1.18 -6.68
CA ILE A 111 -1.86 -1.71 -6.71
C ILE A 111 -1.52 -2.26 -5.32
N GLY A 112 -1.36 -3.58 -5.25
CA GLY A 112 -1.11 -4.31 -4.00
C GLY A 112 0.37 -4.57 -3.74
N PHE A 113 0.65 -5.14 -2.56
CA PHE A 113 1.97 -5.64 -2.10
C PHE A 113 3.11 -4.64 -1.95
N VAL A 114 3.18 -3.55 -2.72
CA VAL A 114 4.27 -2.55 -2.62
C VAL A 114 4.41 -2.02 -1.18
N GLY A 115 3.30 -1.59 -0.57
CA GLY A 115 3.28 -1.07 0.80
C GLY A 115 3.57 -2.10 1.89
N LEU A 116 3.60 -3.39 1.56
CA LEU A 116 3.92 -4.48 2.49
C LEU A 116 5.36 -4.95 2.31
N VAL A 117 5.80 -5.13 1.06
CA VAL A 117 7.14 -5.62 0.70
C VAL A 117 8.20 -4.57 1.01
N VAL A 118 7.99 -3.33 0.57
CA VAL A 118 9.02 -2.28 0.61
C VAL A 118 9.43 -1.92 2.03
N PRO A 119 8.51 -1.60 2.97
CA PRO A 119 8.90 -1.24 4.33
C PRO A 119 9.59 -2.39 5.06
N HIS A 120 9.27 -3.64 4.70
CA HIS A 120 9.90 -4.82 5.29
C HIS A 120 11.37 -4.94 4.87
N ILE A 121 11.66 -4.81 3.56
CA ILE A 121 13.02 -4.83 3.02
C ILE A 121 13.83 -3.67 3.62
N VAL A 122 13.28 -2.46 3.58
CA VAL A 122 13.95 -1.26 4.11
C VAL A 122 14.21 -1.38 5.61
N ARG A 123 13.28 -1.94 6.38
CA ARG A 123 13.47 -2.17 7.82
C ARG A 123 14.64 -3.13 8.09
N PHE A 124 14.82 -4.16 7.27
CA PHE A 124 15.95 -5.06 7.38
C PHE A 124 17.30 -4.36 7.08
N MET A 125 17.30 -3.42 6.12
CA MET A 125 18.53 -2.71 5.71
C MET A 125 18.92 -1.54 6.61
N VAL A 126 17.94 -0.73 7.05
CA VAL A 126 18.19 0.57 7.71
C VAL A 126 17.78 0.57 9.19
N GLY A 127 17.07 -0.47 9.63
CA GLY A 127 16.57 -0.61 10.99
C GLY A 127 15.16 -0.02 11.22
N PRO A 128 14.69 -0.02 12.48
CA PRO A 128 13.27 0.21 12.80
C PRO A 128 12.86 1.69 12.94
N ARG A 129 13.81 2.64 13.00
CA ARG A 129 13.50 4.07 13.23
C ARG A 129 12.66 4.62 12.07
N HIS A 130 11.44 5.06 12.37
CA HIS A 130 10.44 5.43 11.36
C HIS A 130 10.87 6.60 10.48
N HIS A 131 11.62 7.59 11.00
CA HIS A 131 12.11 8.69 10.18
C HIS A 131 12.93 8.21 8.97
N LYS A 132 13.92 7.32 9.20
CA LYS A 132 14.73 6.75 8.13
C LYS A 132 13.90 5.79 7.28
N LEU A 133 13.11 4.92 7.93
CA LEU A 133 12.30 3.92 7.26
C LEU A 133 11.32 4.56 6.27
N LEU A 134 10.65 5.65 6.64
CA LEU A 134 9.72 6.37 5.76
C LEU A 134 10.44 6.96 4.53
N PHE A 135 11.58 7.63 4.76
CA PHE A 135 12.39 8.21 3.69
C PHE A 135 12.87 7.15 2.69
N TYR A 136 13.51 6.08 3.18
CA TYR A 136 14.02 5.03 2.29
C TYR A 136 12.90 4.20 1.66
N SER A 137 11.78 3.98 2.36
CA SER A 137 10.62 3.27 1.80
C SER A 137 9.96 4.05 0.67
N PHE A 138 9.96 5.38 0.75
CA PHE A 138 9.45 6.23 -0.33
C PHE A 138 10.24 5.98 -1.63
N PHE A 139 11.57 6.11 -1.59
CA PHE A 139 12.41 5.89 -2.77
C PHE A 139 12.42 4.43 -3.24
N ALA A 140 12.54 3.48 -2.31
CA ALA A 140 12.53 2.06 -2.65
C ALA A 140 11.18 1.64 -3.28
N GLY A 141 10.07 2.21 -2.81
CA GLY A 141 8.76 1.97 -3.38
C GLY A 141 8.61 2.55 -4.78
N ALA A 142 9.12 3.76 -5.02
CA ALA A 142 9.15 4.36 -6.35
C ALA A 142 9.98 3.49 -7.33
N VAL A 143 11.19 3.08 -6.93
CA VAL A 143 12.05 2.22 -7.77
C VAL A 143 11.39 0.89 -8.07
N LEU A 144 10.80 0.23 -7.06
CA LEU A 144 10.11 -1.05 -7.25
C LEU A 144 8.92 -0.90 -8.19
N LEU A 145 8.11 0.14 -8.03
CA LEU A 145 6.92 0.36 -8.86
C LEU A 145 7.29 0.70 -10.31
N VAL A 146 8.30 1.56 -10.53
CA VAL A 146 8.81 1.86 -11.87
C VAL A 146 9.41 0.61 -12.53
N GLY A 147 10.15 -0.19 -11.78
CA GLY A 147 10.68 -1.47 -12.26
C GLY A 147 9.55 -2.44 -12.65
N ALA A 148 8.52 -2.56 -11.80
CA ALA A 148 7.35 -3.39 -12.08
C ALA A 148 6.58 -2.91 -13.31
N ASP A 149 6.40 -1.60 -13.49
CA ASP A 149 5.76 -1.02 -14.68
C ASP A 149 6.58 -1.29 -15.95
N THR A 150 7.89 -1.15 -15.87
CA THR A 150 8.80 -1.45 -16.99
C THR A 150 8.66 -2.92 -17.41
N VAL A 151 8.70 -3.83 -16.43
CA VAL A 151 8.51 -5.28 -16.68
C VAL A 151 7.12 -5.56 -17.27
N ALA A 152 6.08 -4.90 -16.77
CA ALA A 152 4.71 -5.05 -17.24
C ALA A 152 4.54 -4.65 -18.71
N ARG A 153 5.26 -3.62 -19.15
CA ARG A 153 5.29 -3.14 -20.54
C ARG A 153 6.13 -4.01 -21.47
N THR A 154 7.21 -4.63 -20.96
CA THR A 154 8.14 -5.39 -21.81
C THR A 154 7.82 -6.87 -21.95
N ILE A 155 7.16 -7.51 -20.96
CA ILE A 155 6.98 -8.97 -20.94
C ILE A 155 6.13 -9.50 -22.11
N LEU A 156 5.07 -8.80 -22.50
CA LEU A 156 4.07 -9.34 -23.43
C LEU A 156 4.34 -9.03 -24.91
N GLY A 157 5.39 -8.26 -25.25
CA GLY A 157 5.97 -8.17 -26.60
C GLY A 157 5.09 -7.79 -27.81
N GLN A 158 3.76 -7.66 -27.66
CA GLN A 158 2.80 -7.59 -28.79
C GLN A 158 1.68 -6.57 -28.60
N GLY A 159 1.97 -5.41 -28.00
CA GLY A 159 1.01 -4.32 -27.83
C GLY A 159 -0.08 -4.57 -26.78
N GLN A 160 -0.04 -5.71 -26.09
CA GLN A 160 -0.82 -5.96 -24.88
C GLN A 160 -0.02 -5.55 -23.66
N GLU A 161 -0.56 -4.66 -22.84
CA GLU A 161 0.07 -4.21 -21.60
C GLU A 161 -0.52 -5.01 -20.42
N LEU A 162 0.34 -5.67 -19.65
CA LEU A 162 -0.08 -6.33 -18.43
C LEU A 162 -0.35 -5.27 -17.35
N PRO A 163 -1.45 -5.36 -16.58
CA PRO A 163 -1.67 -4.45 -15.47
C PRO A 163 -0.55 -4.57 -14.42
N VAL A 164 0.06 -3.45 -14.03
CA VAL A 164 1.18 -3.42 -13.08
C VAL A 164 0.81 -4.04 -11.73
N GLY A 165 -0.46 -3.96 -11.32
CA GLY A 165 -0.94 -4.60 -10.09
C GLY A 165 -0.73 -6.12 -10.10
N VAL A 166 -0.92 -6.78 -11.25
CA VAL A 166 -0.67 -8.22 -11.41
C VAL A 166 0.81 -8.53 -11.24
N VAL A 167 1.70 -7.75 -11.87
CA VAL A 167 3.15 -7.93 -11.74
C VAL A 167 3.60 -7.77 -10.29
N THR A 168 3.13 -6.73 -9.59
CA THR A 168 3.46 -6.52 -8.18
C THR A 168 2.94 -7.63 -7.27
N ALA A 169 1.78 -8.22 -7.57
CA ALA A 169 1.23 -9.34 -6.81
C ALA A 169 2.02 -10.63 -7.04
N LEU A 170 2.44 -10.91 -8.29
CA LEU A 170 3.28 -12.05 -8.63
C LEU A 170 4.66 -11.98 -7.99
N ILE A 171 5.20 -10.80 -7.76
CA ILE A 171 6.46 -10.61 -7.03
C ILE A 171 6.23 -10.69 -5.52
N GLY A 172 5.19 -10.02 -5.02
CA GLY A 172 4.90 -9.88 -3.59
C GLY A 172 4.46 -11.19 -2.92
N GLY A 173 3.69 -12.03 -3.62
CA GLY A 173 3.21 -13.32 -3.10
C GLY A 173 4.37 -14.25 -2.70
N PRO A 174 5.28 -14.62 -3.63
CA PRO A 174 6.47 -15.42 -3.32
C PRO A 174 7.35 -14.81 -2.24
N PHE A 175 7.56 -13.48 -2.27
CA PHE A 175 8.35 -12.78 -1.25
C PHE A 175 7.79 -12.99 0.16
N PHE A 176 6.47 -12.85 0.32
CA PHE A 176 5.80 -13.09 1.61
C PHE A 176 5.85 -14.55 2.03
N CYS A 177 5.64 -15.49 1.11
CA CYS A 177 5.78 -16.92 1.40
C CYS A 177 7.18 -17.23 1.96
N VAL A 178 8.25 -16.75 1.32
CA VAL A 178 9.64 -16.97 1.75
C VAL A 178 9.88 -16.43 3.17
N ILE A 179 9.39 -15.22 3.48
CA ILE A 179 9.52 -14.64 4.83
C ILE A 179 8.79 -15.49 5.88
N LEU A 180 7.56 -15.93 5.58
CA LEU A 180 6.78 -16.76 6.50
C LEU A 180 7.49 -18.09 6.79
N PHE A 181 8.02 -18.76 5.77
CA PHE A 181 8.78 -19.99 5.95
C PHE A 181 10.08 -19.78 6.75
N THR A 182 10.78 -18.68 6.50
CA THR A 182 12.03 -18.36 7.20
C THR A 182 11.79 -18.09 8.69
N ARG A 183 10.71 -17.36 9.02
CA ARG A 183 10.34 -17.09 10.43
C ARG A 183 9.82 -18.34 11.15
N LYS A 184 9.10 -19.22 10.46
CA LYS A 184 8.65 -20.50 11.02
C LYS A 184 9.84 -21.40 11.39
N LYS A 185 10.90 -21.42 10.57
CA LYS A 185 12.14 -22.15 10.85
C LYS A 185 12.88 -21.61 12.09
N GLN A 186 12.86 -20.30 12.33
CA GLN A 186 13.45 -19.69 13.53
C GLN A 186 12.67 -19.98 14.83
N MET A 187 11.36 -20.23 14.75
CA MET A 187 10.53 -20.58 15.90
C MET A 187 10.51 -22.08 16.23
N GLY A 188 11.37 -22.89 15.61
CA GLY A 188 11.52 -24.31 15.96
C GLY A 188 10.29 -25.18 15.71
N ILE A 189 9.31 -24.71 14.93
CA ILE A 189 8.15 -25.51 14.50
C ILE A 189 8.57 -26.27 13.23
N SER A 190 9.57 -27.14 13.38
CA SER A 190 9.70 -28.29 12.48
C SER A 190 8.66 -29.29 12.93
N SER A 191 7.78 -29.66 12.01
CA SER A 191 7.03 -30.92 12.05
C SER A 191 7.93 -32.08 12.43
#